data_AF-A0A7K8MGJ2-F1
#
_entry.id   AF-A0A7K8MGJ2-F1
#
_cell.length_a   1.000
_cell.length_b   1.000
_cell.length_c   1.000
_cell.angle_alpha   90.00
_cell.angle_beta   90.00
_cell.angle_gamma   90.00
#
_symmetry.space_group_name_H-M   'P 1'
#
loop_
_entity.id
_entity.type
_entity.pdbx_description
1 polymer ?
#
loop_
_entity_poly.entity_id
_entity_poly.type
_entity_poly.pdbx_seq_one_letter_code
_entity_poly.pdbx_strand_id
1 'polypeptide(L)'
;ESQRKVQEVRQRFTRRPDQSLLVWLYECWFSGANVDVFLDSYEASQVGFLSRDAVIDIGIGRRMGTLSLWRRLVASVTETYTANEVIVYRDRWNTKLEGVNYLTELTLVDILYRNTRNSRYLDNPDAAYCTWRIWEAFKKSAPPFYAKALSLLTWHRDLKVLKLKAYVWDYRPKPSSLPQDSFVETQPKEYAASSDDPCTICHEELSRNTCELECGHEFHRECIRTWLQEHSSTCPICRDYAVLPADAPERPAWNNSKRYKTTAWKRSVF
;
A
#
# COMPACT_ATOMS: atom_id res chain seq x y z
N GLU A 1 -3.23 4.83 35.27
CA GLU A 1 -3.16 3.82 34.19
C GLU A 1 -3.98 4.23 32.97
N SER A 2 -5.28 4.50 33.12
CA SER A 2 -6.17 4.88 32.02
C SER A 2 -5.71 6.11 31.21
N GLN A 3 -5.17 7.16 31.85
CA GLN A 3 -4.63 8.33 31.14
C GLN A 3 -3.44 8.00 30.22
N ARG A 4 -2.56 7.10 30.67
CA ARG A 4 -1.41 6.65 29.87
C ARG A 4 -1.87 5.87 28.64
N LYS A 5 -2.85 4.98 28.81
CA LYS A 5 -3.47 4.21 27.74
C LYS A 5 -4.18 5.12 26.71
N VAL A 6 -4.92 6.13 27.17
CA VAL A 6 -5.55 7.13 26.31
C VAL A 6 -4.50 7.89 25.48
N GLN A 7 -3.38 8.28 26.10
CA GLN A 7 -2.29 8.96 25.40
C GLN A 7 -1.63 8.06 24.34
N GLU A 8 -1.41 6.78 24.64
CA GLU A 8 -0.88 5.80 23.69
C GLU A 8 -1.81 5.63 22.49
N VAL A 9 -3.12 5.54 22.74
CA VAL A 9 -4.13 5.46 21.68
C VAL A 9 -4.07 6.69 20.78
N ARG A 10 -3.98 7.91 21.34
CA ARG A 10 -3.81 9.14 20.54
C ARG A 10 -2.56 9.08 19.68
N GLN A 11 -1.43 8.67 20.24
CA GLN A 11 -0.16 8.61 19.50
C GLN A 11 -0.22 7.64 18.32
N ARG A 12 -0.88 6.48 18.49
CA ARG A 12 -0.88 5.41 17.50
C ARG A 12 -2.00 5.53 16.45
N PHE A 13 -3.13 6.15 16.79
CA PHE A 13 -4.35 6.12 15.96
C PHE A 13 -4.85 7.50 15.50
N THR A 14 -4.09 8.58 15.70
CA THR A 14 -4.50 9.91 15.20
C THR A 14 -4.35 9.99 13.68
N ARG A 15 -5.42 10.42 13.01
CA ARG A 15 -5.46 10.67 11.56
C ARG A 15 -4.57 11.84 11.19
N ARG A 16 -3.84 11.72 10.07
CA ARG A 16 -3.10 12.84 9.49
C ARG A 16 -4.06 13.84 8.82
N PRO A 17 -3.73 15.15 8.76
CA PRO A 17 -4.64 16.18 8.21
C PRO A 17 -5.18 15.86 6.81
N ASP A 18 -4.30 15.44 5.89
CA ASP A 18 -4.64 15.22 4.47
C ASP A 18 -4.94 13.76 4.13
N GLN A 19 -5.11 12.92 5.15
CA GLN A 19 -5.34 11.49 4.97
C GLN A 19 -6.83 11.20 4.83
N SER A 20 -7.18 10.42 3.79
CA SER A 20 -8.51 9.87 3.62
C SER A 20 -8.98 9.14 4.88
N LEU A 21 -10.24 9.39 5.27
CA LEU A 21 -10.87 8.74 6.43
C LEU A 21 -10.81 7.21 6.31
N LEU A 22 -11.04 6.67 5.12
CA LEU A 22 -11.02 5.23 4.87
C LEU A 22 -9.60 4.65 4.93
N VAL A 23 -8.61 5.32 4.34
CA VAL A 23 -7.21 4.90 4.44
C VAL A 23 -6.76 4.89 5.90
N TRP A 24 -7.15 5.90 6.68
CA TRP A 24 -6.88 5.93 8.11
C TRP A 24 -7.57 4.82 8.90
N LEU A 25 -8.85 4.51 8.60
CA LEU A 25 -9.54 3.37 9.22
C LEU A 25 -8.81 2.06 8.92
N TYR A 26 -8.35 1.87 7.68
CA TYR A 26 -7.57 0.69 7.30
C TYR A 26 -6.26 0.60 8.12
N GLU A 27 -5.52 1.70 8.26
CA GLU A 27 -4.32 1.76 9.11
C GLU A 27 -4.64 1.45 10.58
N CYS A 28 -5.78 1.92 11.10
CA CYS A 28 -6.21 1.59 12.47
C CYS A 28 -6.45 0.09 12.63
N TRP A 29 -7.11 -0.56 11.67
CA TRP A 29 -7.30 -2.01 11.68
C TRP A 29 -5.95 -2.75 11.68
N PHE A 30 -5.06 -2.41 10.72
CA PHE A 30 -3.75 -3.05 10.60
C PHE A 30 -2.89 -2.83 11.85
N SER A 31 -3.03 -1.66 12.46
CA SER A 31 -2.40 -1.30 13.73
C SER A 31 -3.11 -1.90 14.94
N GLY A 32 -3.92 -2.95 14.80
CA GLY A 32 -4.44 -3.72 15.92
C GLY A 32 -5.58 -3.06 16.70
N ALA A 33 -6.26 -2.04 16.17
CA ALA A 33 -7.41 -1.41 16.85
C ALA A 33 -8.54 -2.41 17.18
N ASN A 34 -8.58 -3.55 16.50
CA ASN A 34 -9.57 -4.62 16.69
C ASN A 34 -9.22 -5.60 17.81
N VAL A 35 -7.93 -5.85 18.08
CA VAL A 35 -7.45 -6.90 18.99
C VAL A 35 -6.59 -6.38 20.15
N ASP A 36 -5.85 -5.29 19.96
CA ASP A 36 -4.90 -4.78 20.95
C ASP A 36 -5.53 -3.73 21.88
N VAL A 37 -6.55 -3.01 21.39
CA VAL A 37 -7.08 -1.83 22.07
C VAL A 37 -8.53 -2.02 22.42
N PHE A 38 -8.81 -2.21 23.71
CA PHE A 38 -10.15 -2.22 24.29
C PHE A 38 -10.33 -1.02 25.21
N LEU A 39 -11.43 -0.29 25.04
CA LEU A 39 -11.74 0.90 25.82
C LEU A 39 -13.10 0.72 26.50
N ASP A 40 -13.12 0.95 27.80
CA ASP A 40 -14.38 1.15 28.53
C ASP A 40 -15.02 2.50 28.13
N SER A 41 -16.19 2.79 28.72
CA SER A 41 -16.94 4.01 28.38
C SER A 41 -16.22 5.29 28.81
N TYR A 42 -15.51 5.24 29.95
CA TYR A 42 -14.76 6.39 30.45
C TYR A 42 -13.53 6.64 29.58
N GLU A 43 -12.70 5.62 29.36
CA GLU A 43 -11.52 5.70 28.51
C GLU A 43 -11.87 6.19 27.10
N ALA A 44 -12.94 5.66 26.50
CA ALA A 44 -13.39 6.06 25.17
C ALA A 44 -13.82 7.54 25.11
N SER A 45 -14.48 8.05 26.15
CA SER A 45 -14.85 9.47 26.25
C SER A 45 -13.64 10.39 26.33
N GLN A 46 -12.51 9.89 26.84
CA GLN A 46 -11.28 10.66 27.01
C GLN A 46 -10.38 10.62 25.77
N VAL A 47 -10.61 9.71 24.81
CA VAL A 47 -9.76 9.56 23.64
C VAL A 47 -9.75 10.84 22.80
N GLY A 48 -10.86 11.28 22.20
CA GLY A 48 -10.98 12.57 21.49
C GLY A 48 -9.97 12.82 20.34
N PHE A 49 -10.40 13.58 19.32
CA PHE A 49 -9.52 14.08 18.25
C PHE A 49 -8.72 13.03 17.46
N LEU A 50 -9.16 11.76 17.41
CA LEU A 50 -8.46 10.75 16.63
C LEU A 50 -8.72 10.93 15.14
N SER A 51 -9.99 11.07 14.78
CA SER A 51 -10.42 11.14 13.38
C SER A 51 -10.23 12.51 12.77
N ARG A 52 -10.02 13.56 13.59
CA ARG A 52 -10.11 14.98 13.21
C ARG A 52 -11.49 15.36 12.66
N ASP A 53 -12.51 14.61 13.06
CA ASP A 53 -13.90 14.83 12.74
C ASP A 53 -14.66 14.78 14.06
N ALA A 54 -15.20 15.94 14.46
CA ALA A 54 -15.85 16.08 15.76
C ALA A 54 -17.02 15.11 15.94
N VAL A 55 -17.76 14.80 14.87
CA VAL A 55 -18.92 13.89 14.97
C VAL A 55 -18.45 12.45 15.19
N ILE A 56 -17.43 12.02 14.43
CA ILE A 56 -16.83 10.70 14.62
C ILE A 56 -16.21 10.59 16.02
N ASP A 57 -15.45 11.59 16.45
CA ASP A 57 -14.74 11.58 17.73
C ASP A 57 -15.72 11.54 18.93
N ILE A 58 -16.83 12.28 18.85
CA ILE A 58 -17.92 12.20 19.83
C ILE A 58 -18.56 10.80 19.83
N GLY A 59 -18.80 10.23 18.65
CA GLY A 59 -19.43 8.92 18.51
C GLY A 59 -18.58 7.77 19.10
N ILE A 60 -17.25 7.87 19.10
CA ILE A 60 -16.35 6.89 19.75
C ILE A 60 -16.66 6.76 21.26
N GLY A 61 -16.89 7.90 21.92
CA GLY A 61 -17.16 7.99 23.36
C GLY A 61 -18.60 7.68 23.76
N ARG A 62 -19.58 7.81 22.84
CA ARG A 62 -21.01 7.66 23.14
C ARG A 62 -21.41 6.23 23.52
N ARG A 63 -20.70 5.21 23.03
CA ARG A 63 -21.09 3.79 23.25
C ARG A 63 -20.68 3.28 24.63
N MET A 64 -21.64 2.67 25.32
CA MET A 64 -21.46 2.10 26.65
C MET A 64 -20.80 0.71 26.60
N GLY A 65 -20.17 0.32 27.72
CA GLY A 65 -19.46 -0.96 27.88
C GLY A 65 -18.01 -0.93 27.39
N THR A 66 -17.37 -2.10 27.40
CA THR A 66 -15.99 -2.29 26.92
C THR A 66 -16.01 -2.85 25.50
N LEU A 67 -15.49 -2.08 24.56
CA LEU A 67 -15.44 -2.43 23.13
C LEU A 67 -14.03 -2.18 22.59
N SER A 68 -13.65 -2.92 21.54
CA SER A 68 -12.41 -2.61 20.84
C SER A 68 -12.49 -1.23 20.18
N LEU A 69 -11.35 -0.56 20.03
CA LEU A 69 -11.27 0.73 19.36
C LEU A 69 -11.87 0.65 17.95
N TRP A 70 -11.57 -0.42 17.22
CA TRP A 70 -12.13 -0.68 15.90
C TRP A 70 -13.66 -0.70 15.89
N ARG A 71 -14.28 -1.39 16.86
CA ARG A 71 -15.75 -1.44 16.96
C ARG A 71 -16.34 -0.05 17.21
N ARG A 72 -15.70 0.76 18.06
CA ARG A 72 -16.13 2.13 18.32
C ARG A 72 -16.00 3.01 17.08
N LEU A 73 -14.87 2.91 16.38
CA LEU A 73 -14.58 3.65 15.14
C LEU A 73 -15.59 3.35 14.04
N VAL A 74 -15.74 2.07 13.69
CA VAL A 74 -16.66 1.63 12.63
C VAL A 74 -18.08 2.05 12.93
N ALA A 75 -18.50 1.85 14.17
CA ALA A 75 -19.86 2.11 14.56
C ALA A 75 -20.13 3.63 14.70
N SER A 76 -19.11 4.46 14.94
CA SER A 76 -19.21 5.91 14.85
C SER A 76 -19.33 6.39 13.40
N VAL A 77 -18.49 5.86 12.51
CA VAL A 77 -18.48 6.21 11.08
C VAL A 77 -19.78 5.83 10.39
N THR A 78 -20.26 4.60 10.61
CA THR A 78 -21.48 4.06 9.96
C THR A 78 -22.79 4.66 10.48
N GLU A 79 -22.78 5.24 11.68
CA GLU A 79 -23.93 6.03 12.19
C GLU A 79 -23.90 7.48 11.69
N THR A 80 -22.73 7.99 11.31
CA THR A 80 -22.54 9.39 10.91
C THR A 80 -22.72 9.57 9.40
N TYR A 81 -22.23 8.63 8.61
CA TYR A 81 -22.13 8.75 7.17
C TYR A 81 -22.83 7.61 6.45
N THR A 82 -23.36 7.92 5.26
CA THR A 82 -23.78 6.94 4.27
C THR A 82 -22.59 6.49 3.41
N ALA A 83 -22.71 5.33 2.76
CA ALA A 83 -21.66 4.80 1.88
C ALA A 83 -21.17 5.80 0.82
N ASN A 84 -22.07 6.65 0.30
CA ASN A 84 -21.74 7.63 -0.73
C ASN A 84 -21.04 8.88 -0.18
N GLU A 85 -21.29 9.24 1.08
CA GLU A 85 -20.64 10.40 1.72
C GLU A 85 -19.22 10.07 2.15
N VAL A 86 -18.94 8.80 2.50
CA VAL A 86 -17.59 8.37 2.90
C VAL A 86 -16.67 8.18 1.69
N ILE A 87 -17.21 7.76 0.54
CA ILE A 87 -16.44 7.66 -0.70
C ILE A 87 -16.36 9.03 -1.34
N VAL A 88 -15.15 9.60 -1.38
CA VAL A 88 -14.86 10.66 -2.36
C VAL A 88 -14.65 9.96 -3.70
N TYR A 89 -15.64 10.05 -4.60
CA TYR A 89 -15.51 9.48 -5.94
C TYR A 89 -14.28 10.07 -6.62
N ARG A 90 -13.29 9.22 -6.89
CA ARG A 90 -12.19 9.57 -7.79
C ARG A 90 -12.64 9.27 -9.22
N ASP A 91 -12.67 10.30 -10.05
CA ASP A 91 -12.96 10.14 -11.47
C ASP A 91 -11.98 9.16 -12.12
N ARG A 92 -10.69 9.27 -11.76
CA ARG A 92 -9.62 8.31 -12.11
C ARG A 92 -8.52 8.30 -11.04
N TRP A 93 -7.86 7.15 -10.88
CA TRP A 93 -6.56 7.07 -10.21
C TRP A 93 -5.46 7.06 -11.28
N ASN A 94 -4.30 7.64 -10.98
CA ASN A 94 -3.23 7.83 -11.96
C ASN A 94 -1.93 7.13 -11.55
N THR A 95 -1.74 6.89 -10.25
CA THR A 95 -0.55 6.19 -9.72
C THR A 95 -0.89 4.82 -9.14
N LYS A 96 0.13 3.97 -8.99
CA LYS A 96 0.01 2.67 -8.29
C LYS A 96 -0.55 2.82 -6.88
N LEU A 97 0.01 3.76 -6.12
CA LEU A 97 -0.39 4.04 -4.75
C LEU A 97 -1.85 4.51 -4.68
N GLU A 98 -2.27 5.38 -5.60
CA GLU A 98 -3.66 5.83 -5.69
C GLU A 98 -4.62 4.69 -6.02
N GLY A 99 -4.24 3.79 -6.93
CA GLY A 99 -5.05 2.62 -7.26
C GLY A 99 -5.20 1.65 -6.08
N VAL A 100 -4.11 1.37 -5.36
CA VAL A 100 -4.13 0.51 -4.16
C VAL A 100 -4.95 1.15 -3.03
N ASN A 101 -4.81 2.46 -2.82
CA ASN A 101 -5.61 3.18 -1.83
C ASN A 101 -7.09 3.14 -2.21
N TYR A 102 -7.45 3.41 -3.46
CA TYR A 102 -8.84 3.37 -3.91
C TYR A 102 -9.46 1.96 -3.77
N LEU A 103 -8.71 0.89 -4.07
CA LEU A 103 -9.16 -0.49 -3.78
C LEU A 103 -9.43 -0.71 -2.29
N THR A 104 -8.57 -0.17 -1.43
CA THR A 104 -8.73 -0.26 0.03
C THR A 104 -10.00 0.47 0.48
N GLU A 105 -10.23 1.66 -0.05
CA GLU A 105 -11.42 2.47 0.24
C GLU A 105 -12.71 1.76 -0.18
N LEU A 106 -12.76 1.25 -1.42
CA LEU A 106 -13.89 0.47 -1.92
C LEU A 106 -14.15 -0.78 -1.07
N THR A 107 -13.08 -1.45 -0.65
CA THR A 107 -13.17 -2.65 0.19
C THR A 107 -13.73 -2.33 1.56
N LEU A 108 -13.24 -1.27 2.21
CA LEU A 108 -13.75 -0.85 3.50
C LEU A 108 -15.23 -0.45 3.42
N VAL A 109 -15.62 0.33 2.41
CA VAL A 109 -17.03 0.74 2.27
C VAL A 109 -17.93 -0.47 2.04
N ASP A 110 -17.50 -1.40 1.20
CA ASP A 110 -18.20 -2.64 0.98
C ASP A 110 -18.36 -3.44 2.29
N ILE A 111 -17.31 -3.56 3.13
CA ILE A 111 -17.42 -4.25 4.42
C ILE A 111 -18.31 -3.47 5.41
N LEU A 112 -18.15 -2.15 5.51
CA LEU A 112 -18.86 -1.28 6.46
C LEU A 112 -20.37 -1.23 6.21
N TYR A 113 -20.78 -1.21 4.94
CA TYR A 113 -22.17 -1.00 4.55
C TYR A 113 -22.81 -2.20 3.84
N ARG A 114 -22.15 -3.37 3.84
CA ARG A 114 -22.79 -4.61 3.44
C ARG A 114 -23.88 -4.97 4.45
N ASN A 115 -25.09 -5.11 3.94
CA ASN A 115 -26.28 -5.47 4.71
C ASN A 115 -26.19 -6.94 5.17
N THR A 116 -25.45 -7.20 6.24
CA THR A 116 -25.45 -8.50 6.92
C THR A 116 -26.06 -8.33 8.31
N ARG A 117 -27.25 -8.94 8.50
CA ARG A 117 -27.92 -9.13 9.80
C ARG A 117 -27.10 -9.95 10.81
N ASN A 118 -25.81 -10.17 10.54
CA ASN A 118 -24.84 -10.92 11.34
C ASN A 118 -23.48 -10.19 11.33
N SER A 119 -23.48 -8.90 11.67
CA SER A 119 -22.27 -8.09 11.88
C SER A 119 -21.54 -8.49 13.17
N ARG A 120 -21.11 -9.75 13.21
CA ARG A 120 -20.10 -10.21 14.14
C ARG A 120 -18.80 -10.16 13.37
N TYR A 121 -18.08 -9.05 13.58
CA TYR A 121 -16.66 -8.83 13.27
C TYR A 121 -16.40 -8.52 11.79
N LEU A 122 -15.98 -7.29 11.50
CA LEU A 122 -15.48 -6.93 10.18
C LEU A 122 -14.30 -7.84 9.87
N ASP A 123 -14.45 -8.64 8.82
CA ASP A 123 -13.39 -9.48 8.30
C ASP A 123 -12.19 -8.61 7.93
N ASN A 124 -11.00 -9.16 8.16
CA ASN A 124 -9.75 -8.56 7.73
C ASN A 124 -9.88 -7.98 6.31
N PRO A 125 -9.73 -6.65 6.10
CA PRO A 125 -9.93 -6.03 4.79
C PRO A 125 -9.05 -6.64 3.69
N ASP A 126 -7.87 -7.17 4.03
CA ASP A 126 -7.00 -7.82 3.04
C ASP A 126 -7.40 -9.28 2.74
N ALA A 127 -8.17 -9.90 3.64
CA ALA A 127 -8.76 -11.21 3.38
C ALA A 127 -10.08 -11.11 2.59
N ALA A 128 -10.60 -9.90 2.40
CA ALA A 128 -11.88 -9.67 1.74
C ALA A 128 -11.84 -10.09 0.26
N TYR A 129 -12.98 -10.62 -0.19
CA TYR A 129 -13.22 -10.90 -1.59
C TYR A 129 -13.52 -9.61 -2.34
N CYS A 130 -12.89 -9.46 -3.50
CA CYS A 130 -13.19 -8.42 -4.48
C CYS A 130 -14.58 -8.69 -5.04
N THR A 131 -15.56 -7.96 -4.54
CA THR A 131 -16.95 -8.08 -4.99
C THR A 131 -17.11 -7.55 -6.39
N TRP A 132 -18.19 -7.93 -7.07
CA TRP A 132 -18.50 -7.34 -8.38
C TRP A 132 -18.57 -5.80 -8.31
N ARG A 133 -19.15 -5.24 -7.23
CA ARG A 133 -19.24 -3.79 -7.02
C ARG A 133 -17.85 -3.13 -6.91
N ILE A 134 -16.95 -3.73 -6.13
CA ILE A 134 -15.56 -3.25 -6.00
C ILE A 134 -14.86 -3.32 -7.36
N TRP A 135 -14.96 -4.46 -8.04
CA TRP A 135 -14.33 -4.69 -9.34
C TRP A 135 -14.78 -3.68 -10.40
N GLU A 136 -16.09 -3.50 -10.54
CA GLU A 136 -16.69 -2.61 -11.52
C GLU A 136 -16.30 -1.15 -11.27
N ALA A 137 -16.39 -0.70 -10.01
CA ALA A 137 -15.97 0.64 -9.62
C ALA A 137 -14.47 0.88 -9.88
N PHE A 138 -13.62 -0.08 -9.53
CA PHE A 138 -12.17 0.02 -9.74
C PHE A 138 -11.77 0.03 -11.21
N LYS A 139 -12.39 -0.84 -12.01
CA LYS A 139 -12.15 -0.90 -13.46
C LYS A 139 -12.61 0.37 -14.16
N LYS A 140 -13.75 0.94 -13.77
CA LYS A 140 -14.29 2.17 -14.37
C LYS A 140 -13.41 3.40 -14.13
N SER A 141 -12.77 3.47 -12.96
CA SER A 141 -11.85 4.56 -12.62
C SER A 141 -10.42 4.33 -13.09
N ALA A 142 -10.14 3.21 -13.77
CA ALA A 142 -8.78 2.87 -14.19
C ALA A 142 -8.29 3.83 -15.29
N PRO A 143 -7.03 4.28 -15.22
CA PRO A 143 -6.44 5.09 -16.27
C PRO A 143 -6.23 4.23 -17.53
N PRO A 144 -6.13 4.82 -18.74
CA PRO A 144 -6.16 4.09 -20.01
C PRO A 144 -5.16 2.93 -20.11
N PHE A 145 -3.95 3.09 -19.58
CA PHE A 145 -2.91 2.07 -19.60
C PHE A 145 -3.23 0.86 -18.69
N TYR A 146 -3.87 1.09 -17.55
CA TYR A 146 -4.36 0.01 -16.70
C TYR A 146 -5.69 -0.58 -17.19
N ALA A 147 -6.55 0.21 -17.85
CA ALA A 147 -7.85 -0.23 -18.33
C ALA A 147 -7.74 -1.43 -19.29
N LYS A 148 -6.72 -1.43 -20.17
CA LYS A 148 -6.44 -2.57 -21.06
C LYS A 148 -6.01 -3.80 -20.28
N ALA A 149 -5.09 -3.65 -19.32
CA ALA A 149 -4.57 -4.73 -18.50
C ALA A 149 -5.66 -5.36 -17.61
N LEU A 150 -6.46 -4.52 -16.95
CA LEU A 150 -7.61 -4.93 -16.15
C LEU A 150 -8.75 -5.53 -16.98
N SER A 151 -8.84 -5.22 -18.29
CA SER A 151 -9.81 -5.85 -19.18
C SER A 151 -9.42 -7.27 -19.59
N LEU A 152 -8.13 -7.61 -19.52
CA LEU A 152 -7.64 -8.99 -19.72
C LEU A 152 -7.80 -9.83 -18.46
N LEU A 153 -7.83 -9.20 -17.29
CA LEU A 153 -8.18 -9.86 -16.04
C LEU A 153 -9.69 -10.12 -15.99
N THR A 154 -10.06 -11.35 -15.68
CA THR A 154 -11.45 -11.74 -15.45
C THR A 154 -11.78 -11.68 -13.97
N TRP A 155 -12.89 -11.03 -13.65
CA TRP A 155 -13.43 -11.12 -12.31
C TRP A 155 -13.97 -12.53 -12.04
N HIS A 156 -13.75 -13.03 -10.83
CA HIS A 156 -14.35 -14.27 -10.34
C HIS A 156 -14.62 -14.14 -8.83
N ARG A 157 -15.56 -14.94 -8.31
CA ARG A 157 -16.06 -14.82 -6.93
C ARG A 157 -14.97 -14.99 -5.86
N ASP A 158 -13.94 -15.79 -6.14
CA ASP A 158 -12.84 -16.05 -5.22
C ASP A 158 -11.66 -15.06 -5.34
N LEU A 159 -11.79 -14.01 -6.16
CA LEU A 159 -10.75 -13.01 -6.32
C LEU A 159 -10.60 -12.24 -5.00
N LYS A 160 -9.44 -12.29 -4.35
CA LYS A 160 -9.16 -11.52 -3.15
C LYS A 160 -8.68 -10.12 -3.50
N VAL A 161 -9.08 -9.12 -2.71
CA VAL A 161 -8.62 -7.73 -2.88
C VAL A 161 -7.09 -7.66 -2.82
N LEU A 162 -6.44 -8.41 -1.93
CA LEU A 162 -4.98 -8.45 -1.83
C LEU A 162 -4.29 -8.87 -3.14
N LYS A 163 -4.87 -9.83 -3.88
CA LYS A 163 -4.33 -10.23 -5.19
C LYS A 163 -4.42 -9.10 -6.21
N LEU A 164 -5.52 -8.35 -6.19
CA LEU A 164 -5.71 -7.22 -7.09
C LEU A 164 -4.79 -6.04 -6.73
N LYS A 165 -4.57 -5.78 -5.44
CA LYS A 165 -3.58 -4.80 -4.97
C LYS A 165 -2.17 -5.16 -5.45
N ALA A 166 -1.76 -6.43 -5.29
CA ALA A 166 -0.47 -6.92 -5.78
C ALA A 166 -0.33 -6.75 -7.29
N TYR A 167 -1.37 -7.11 -8.06
CA TYR A 167 -1.37 -6.90 -9.51
C TYR A 167 -1.13 -5.43 -9.90
N VAL A 168 -1.82 -4.49 -9.26
CA VAL A 168 -1.65 -3.05 -9.55
C VAL A 168 -0.22 -2.60 -9.25
N TRP A 169 0.37 -3.08 -8.15
CA TRP A 169 1.72 -2.73 -7.73
C TRP A 169 2.79 -3.29 -8.67
N ASP A 170 2.64 -4.56 -9.04
CA ASP A 170 3.60 -5.28 -9.86
C ASP A 170 3.48 -4.96 -11.36
N TYR A 171 2.35 -4.40 -11.79
CA TYR A 171 2.13 -4.04 -13.19
C TYR A 171 3.14 -2.99 -13.67
N ARG A 172 3.78 -3.27 -14.81
CA ARG A 172 4.64 -2.34 -15.53
C ARG A 172 3.99 -2.02 -16.89
N PRO A 173 3.43 -0.80 -17.07
CA PRO A 173 2.88 -0.41 -18.36
C PRO A 173 4.00 -0.35 -19.41
N LYS A 174 3.71 -0.81 -20.63
CA LYS A 174 4.66 -0.66 -21.74
C LYS A 174 4.76 0.82 -22.12
N PRO A 175 5.94 1.32 -22.55
CA PRO A 175 6.12 2.72 -22.94
C PRO A 175 5.08 3.21 -23.97
N SER A 176 4.68 2.33 -24.89
CA SER A 176 3.66 2.59 -25.91
C SER A 176 2.22 2.77 -25.40
N SER A 177 1.97 2.59 -24.10
CA SER A 177 0.63 2.72 -23.49
C SER A 177 0.47 3.98 -22.63
N LEU A 178 1.53 4.76 -22.42
CA LEU A 178 1.48 6.03 -21.67
C LEU A 178 0.94 7.16 -22.58
N PRO A 179 0.06 8.03 -22.07
CA PRO A 179 -0.38 9.21 -22.81
C PRO A 179 0.79 10.20 -23.00
N GLN A 180 0.96 10.70 -24.22
CA GLN A 180 2.10 11.54 -24.64
C GLN A 180 2.06 12.99 -24.12
N ASP A 181 0.97 13.42 -23.47
CA ASP A 181 0.76 14.84 -23.13
C ASP A 181 0.53 15.07 -21.62
N SER A 182 1.62 15.21 -20.86
CA SER A 182 1.75 16.15 -19.71
C SER A 182 3.20 16.18 -19.17
N PHE A 183 3.97 17.15 -19.66
CA PHE A 183 5.30 17.66 -19.23
C PHE A 183 5.38 18.02 -17.71
N VAL A 184 6.50 18.13 -16.97
CA VAL A 184 7.97 18.06 -17.17
C VAL A 184 8.56 17.51 -15.86
N GLU A 185 9.49 16.56 -15.91
CA GLU A 185 10.68 16.67 -15.06
C GLU A 185 11.89 16.35 -15.94
N THR A 186 12.88 17.23 -15.86
CA THR A 186 13.90 17.53 -16.86
C THR A 186 14.56 16.32 -17.51
N GLN A 187 14.53 16.29 -18.85
CA GLN A 187 15.33 15.41 -19.70
C GLN A 187 16.80 15.35 -19.24
N PRO A 188 17.40 14.16 -19.34
CA PRO A 188 18.51 14.02 -20.27
C PRO A 188 18.04 13.24 -21.52
N LYS A 189 18.48 13.75 -22.67
CA LYS A 189 18.11 13.36 -24.03
C LYS A 189 17.97 11.85 -24.26
N GLU A 190 16.95 11.49 -25.01
CA GLU A 190 16.82 10.23 -25.72
C GLU A 190 18.11 9.92 -26.50
N TYR A 191 18.73 8.78 -26.19
CA TYR A 191 19.29 7.94 -27.24
C TYR A 191 18.50 6.64 -27.18
N ALA A 192 17.90 6.29 -28.32
CA ALA A 192 17.31 4.99 -28.52
C ALA A 192 18.38 3.94 -28.23
N ALA A 193 18.12 3.05 -27.27
CA ALA A 193 18.90 1.84 -27.09
C ALA A 193 18.72 0.98 -28.35
N SER A 194 19.54 1.26 -29.37
CA SER A 194 20.02 0.20 -30.25
C SER A 194 20.79 -0.77 -29.38
N SER A 195 20.72 -2.05 -29.71
CA SER A 195 21.41 -3.17 -29.05
C SER A 195 22.95 -3.12 -29.11
N ASP A 196 23.54 -1.93 -29.26
CA ASP A 196 24.96 -1.64 -29.46
C ASP A 196 25.49 -0.54 -28.51
N ASP A 197 24.73 -0.15 -27.46
CA ASP A 197 25.21 0.89 -26.54
C ASP A 197 26.45 0.39 -25.76
N PRO A 198 27.58 1.13 -25.78
CA PRO A 198 28.78 0.73 -25.07
C PRO A 198 28.60 0.91 -23.55
N CYS A 199 29.31 0.10 -22.76
CA CYS A 199 29.36 0.22 -21.31
C CYS A 199 29.78 1.64 -20.91
N THR A 200 28.95 2.39 -20.19
CA THR A 200 29.23 3.81 -19.91
C THR A 200 30.38 4.04 -18.91
N ILE A 201 30.99 2.97 -18.39
CA ILE A 201 32.13 3.02 -17.46
C ILE A 201 33.45 2.91 -18.22
N CYS A 202 33.56 1.99 -19.17
CA CYS A 202 34.78 1.77 -19.96
C CYS A 202 34.66 2.22 -21.43
N HIS A 203 33.46 2.57 -21.89
CA HIS A 203 33.12 2.93 -23.27
C HIS A 203 33.37 1.83 -24.31
N GLU A 204 33.46 0.57 -23.90
CA GLU A 204 33.59 -0.61 -24.77
C GLU A 204 32.25 -1.34 -24.98
N GLU A 205 32.15 -2.12 -26.05
CA GLU A 205 30.94 -2.87 -26.43
C GLU A 205 30.48 -3.86 -25.34
N LEU A 206 29.17 -3.91 -25.06
CA LEU A 206 28.55 -4.79 -24.07
C LEU A 206 28.48 -6.28 -24.49
N SER A 207 29.38 -6.76 -25.35
CA SER A 207 29.29 -8.11 -25.91
C SER A 207 29.75 -9.25 -24.97
N ARG A 208 30.37 -8.94 -23.82
CA ARG A 208 30.90 -9.95 -22.89
C ARG A 208 30.65 -9.59 -21.42
N ASN A 209 30.29 -10.59 -20.62
CA ASN A 209 30.22 -10.53 -19.15
C ASN A 209 29.38 -9.35 -18.63
N THR A 210 28.17 -9.17 -19.16
CA THR A 210 27.28 -8.08 -18.76
C THR A 210 26.54 -8.37 -17.47
N CYS A 211 26.09 -7.30 -16.82
CA CYS A 211 25.33 -7.32 -15.59
C CYS A 211 24.29 -6.20 -15.64
N GLU A 212 23.03 -6.57 -15.54
CA GLU A 212 21.91 -5.64 -15.39
C GLU A 212 21.63 -5.40 -13.90
N LEU A 213 21.51 -4.14 -13.50
CA LEU A 213 21.14 -3.74 -12.14
C LEU A 213 19.62 -3.76 -11.93
N GLU A 214 19.14 -3.70 -10.69
CA GLU A 214 17.69 -3.66 -10.39
C GLU A 214 16.95 -2.45 -10.98
N CYS A 215 17.70 -1.37 -11.28
CA CYS A 215 17.20 -0.19 -11.99
C CYS A 215 17.07 -0.40 -13.51
N GLY A 216 17.55 -1.52 -14.05
CA GLY A 216 17.46 -1.90 -15.47
C GLY A 216 18.62 -1.41 -16.35
N HIS A 217 19.67 -0.83 -15.77
CA HIS A 217 20.86 -0.40 -16.51
C HIS A 217 21.89 -1.52 -16.61
N GLU A 218 22.47 -1.70 -17.80
CA GLU A 218 23.43 -2.76 -18.11
C GLU A 218 24.88 -2.22 -18.23
N PHE A 219 25.81 -2.95 -17.64
CA PHE A 219 27.24 -2.65 -17.65
C PHE A 219 28.04 -3.95 -17.77
N HIS A 220 29.34 -3.88 -18.07
CA HIS A 220 30.20 -5.03 -17.77
C HIS A 220 30.22 -5.28 -16.28
N ARG A 221 30.09 -6.55 -15.89
CA ARG A 221 30.06 -7.02 -14.52
C ARG A 221 31.26 -6.57 -13.70
N GLU A 222 32.45 -6.54 -14.31
CA GLU A 222 33.67 -6.04 -13.69
C GLU A 222 33.65 -4.52 -13.52
N CYS A 223 33.22 -3.78 -14.55
CA CYS A 223 33.12 -2.32 -14.51
C CYS A 223 32.18 -1.84 -13.40
N ILE A 224 30.97 -2.40 -13.32
CA ILE A 224 30.01 -2.00 -12.29
C ILE A 224 30.44 -2.47 -10.90
N ARG A 225 31.14 -3.60 -10.79
CA ARG A 225 31.68 -4.07 -9.51
C ARG A 225 32.75 -3.12 -8.97
N THR A 226 33.70 -2.71 -9.81
CA THR A 226 34.72 -1.73 -9.41
C THR A 226 34.09 -0.39 -9.07
N TRP A 227 33.09 0.07 -9.83
CA TRP A 227 32.35 1.29 -9.51
C TRP A 227 31.68 1.24 -8.14
N LEU A 228 30.95 0.16 -7.85
CA LEU A 228 30.24 -0.02 -6.59
C LEU A 228 31.16 -0.16 -5.38
N GLN A 229 32.39 -0.68 -5.59
CA GLN A 229 33.38 -0.86 -4.53
C GLN A 229 34.24 0.39 -4.29
N GLU A 230 34.64 1.10 -5.35
CA GLU A 230 35.66 2.15 -5.26
C GLU A 230 35.09 3.57 -5.35
N HIS A 231 33.94 3.76 -5.99
CA HIS A 231 33.43 5.10 -6.31
C HIS A 231 32.11 5.42 -5.59
N SER A 232 31.09 4.56 -5.67
CA SER A 232 29.80 4.80 -5.03
C SER A 232 28.91 3.55 -5.07
N SER A 233 28.12 3.27 -4.03
CA SER A 233 27.11 2.19 -4.00
C SER A 233 25.84 2.46 -4.84
N THR A 234 25.94 3.36 -5.82
CA THR A 234 24.81 3.80 -6.65
C THR A 234 25.09 3.61 -8.14
N CYS A 235 24.03 3.43 -8.93
CA CYS A 235 24.11 3.28 -10.37
C CYS A 235 24.73 4.53 -11.04
N PRO A 236 25.74 4.40 -11.93
CA PRO A 236 26.35 5.53 -12.63
C PRO A 236 25.36 6.38 -13.45
N ILE A 237 24.26 5.77 -13.93
CA ILE A 237 23.32 6.42 -14.85
C ILE A 237 22.17 7.11 -14.09
N CYS A 238 21.54 6.43 -13.13
CA CYS A 238 20.36 6.95 -12.44
C CYS A 238 20.56 7.28 -10.95
N ARG A 239 21.72 6.93 -10.37
CA ARG A 239 22.05 7.11 -8.95
C ARG A 239 21.16 6.34 -7.95
N ASP A 240 20.34 5.40 -8.43
CA ASP A 240 19.65 4.45 -7.55
C ASP A 240 20.63 3.48 -6.89
N TYR A 241 20.31 3.02 -5.67
CA TYR A 241 21.14 2.07 -4.94
C TYR A 241 21.22 0.74 -5.68
N ALA A 242 22.43 0.22 -5.85
CA ALA A 242 22.68 -0.95 -6.68
C ALA A 242 23.32 -2.09 -5.88
N VAL A 243 22.74 -3.28 -5.97
CA VAL A 243 23.26 -4.52 -5.38
C VAL A 243 23.55 -5.52 -6.50
N LEU A 244 24.74 -6.12 -6.49
CA LEU A 244 25.10 -7.11 -7.51
C LEU A 244 24.43 -8.47 -7.22
N PRO A 245 23.93 -9.18 -8.25
CA PRO A 245 23.27 -10.48 -8.08
C PRO A 245 24.11 -11.57 -7.42
N ALA A 246 25.45 -11.42 -7.37
CA ALA A 246 26.35 -12.42 -6.77
C ALA A 246 26.60 -12.25 -5.27
N ASP A 247 26.11 -11.16 -4.68
CA ASP A 247 26.16 -10.92 -3.23
C ASP A 247 24.76 -11.04 -2.59
N ALA A 248 23.78 -11.55 -3.35
CA ALA A 248 22.46 -11.86 -2.82
C ALA A 248 22.54 -13.09 -1.90
N PRO A 249 22.14 -13.01 -0.62
CA PRO A 249 22.11 -14.19 0.24
C PRO A 249 21.11 -15.21 -0.33
N GLU A 250 21.56 -16.45 -0.55
CA GLU A 250 20.71 -17.55 -0.99
C GLU A 250 19.48 -17.67 -0.06
N ARG A 251 18.29 -17.72 -0.64
CA ARG A 251 17.04 -17.89 0.10
C ARG A 251 16.99 -19.32 0.69
N PRO A 252 16.80 -19.52 2.01
CA PRO A 252 16.52 -20.85 2.53
C PRO A 252 15.20 -21.36 1.96
N ALA A 253 15.19 -22.61 1.50
CA ALA A 253 13.98 -23.28 1.05
C ALA A 253 12.93 -23.31 2.18
N TRP A 254 11.80 -22.62 1.96
CA TRP A 254 10.68 -22.56 2.88
C TRP A 254 9.99 -23.94 2.97
N ASN A 255 10.30 -24.68 4.04
CA ASN A 255 9.66 -25.96 4.31
C ASN A 255 8.40 -25.74 5.16
N ASN A 256 7.25 -26.14 4.61
CA ASN A 256 5.94 -26.05 5.27
C ASN A 256 5.86 -27.02 6.45
N SER A 257 6.22 -26.58 7.64
CA SER A 257 5.71 -27.13 8.91
C SER A 257 6.38 -26.44 10.11
N LYS A 258 5.64 -25.53 10.77
CA LYS A 258 5.47 -25.47 12.24
C LYS A 258 4.81 -24.18 12.68
N ARG A 259 3.62 -24.40 13.22
CA ARG A 259 2.86 -23.66 14.23
C ARG A 259 3.72 -22.90 15.27
N TYR A 260 3.31 -21.64 15.51
CA TYR A 260 3.34 -20.85 16.76
C TYR A 260 4.46 -19.82 17.03
N LYS A 261 3.97 -18.71 17.66
CA LYS A 261 4.57 -17.81 18.65
C LYS A 261 5.12 -16.47 18.14
N THR A 262 4.25 -15.48 18.23
CA THR A 262 4.53 -14.06 18.35
C THR A 262 5.29 -13.77 19.65
N THR A 263 6.55 -13.34 19.55
CA THR A 263 7.23 -12.53 20.59
C THR A 263 8.35 -11.69 19.98
N ALA A 264 8.41 -10.45 20.46
CA ALA A 264 9.59 -9.58 20.52
C ALA A 264 10.11 -8.95 19.21
N TRP A 265 9.58 -7.78 18.86
CA TRP A 265 10.37 -6.76 18.16
C TRP A 265 11.11 -5.90 19.19
N LYS A 266 12.42 -6.14 19.34
CA LYS A 266 13.35 -5.22 20.00
C LYS A 266 13.85 -4.20 18.97
N ARG A 267 13.58 -2.93 19.31
CA ARG A 267 14.39 -1.70 19.20
C ARG A 267 15.76 -1.72 18.50
N SER A 268 16.05 -0.52 17.97
CA SER A 268 17.34 0.14 17.68
C SER A 268 17.83 -0.06 16.24
N VAL A 269 18.37 0.91 15.49
CA VAL A 269 19.09 2.19 15.70
C VAL A 269 18.87 2.97 14.37
N PHE A 270 18.68 4.29 14.24
CA PHE A 270 19.36 5.50 14.75
C PHE A 270 18.36 6.65 14.95
#